data_AF-A0AAW8AKF1-F1
#
_entry.id   AF-A0AAW8AKF1-F1
#
_cell.length_a   1.000
_cell.length_b   1.000
_cell.length_c   1.000
_cell.angle_alpha   90.00
_cell.angle_beta   90.00
_cell.angle_gamma   90.00
#
_symmetry.space_group_name_H-M   'P 1'
#
loop_
_entity.id
_entity.type
_entity.pdbx_description
1 polymer ?
#
loop_
_entity_poly.entity_id
_entity_poly.type
_entity_poly.pdbx_seq_one_letter_code
_entity_poly.pdbx_strand_id
1 'polypeptide(L)'
;MTTNTSHSANPWLVKGLKYDPVKDFTPVARVGELPFALLVHPSVPAKTVQELIDYAKANPDRLSYGTPNSTSLVASETFKYV
;
A
#
# COMPACT_ATOMS: atom_id res chain seq x y z
N MET A 1 -0.85 17.31 9.81
CA MET A 1 -1.51 16.00 9.62
C MET A 1 -0.42 15.01 9.27
N THR A 2 -0.25 13.94 10.05
CA THR A 2 0.75 12.91 9.79
C THR A 2 0.15 11.80 8.91
N THR A 3 0.98 11.09 8.15
CA THR A 3 0.54 9.99 7.27
C THR A 3 1.35 8.72 7.54
N ASN A 4 0.86 7.59 7.06
CA ASN A 4 1.56 6.30 7.09
C ASN A 4 2.95 6.34 6.44
N THR A 5 3.15 7.16 5.39
CA THR A 5 4.46 7.30 4.75
C THR A 5 5.50 7.86 5.73
N SER A 6 5.23 9.01 6.35
CA SER A 6 6.22 9.66 7.22
C SER A 6 6.44 8.92 8.55
N HIS A 7 5.40 8.34 9.14
CA HIS A 7 5.51 7.73 10.48
C HIS A 7 5.79 6.23 10.48
N SER A 8 5.44 5.51 9.42
CA SER A 8 5.59 4.04 9.37
C SER A 8 6.57 3.58 8.32
N ALA A 9 6.59 4.19 7.12
CA ALA A 9 7.45 3.71 6.03
C ALA A 9 8.86 4.30 6.06
N ASN A 10 8.98 5.63 6.17
CA ASN A 10 10.26 6.32 6.14
C ASN A 10 11.32 5.82 7.14
N PRO A 11 10.97 5.41 8.39
CA PRO A 11 11.95 4.84 9.33
C PRO A 11 12.71 3.63 8.79
N TRP A 12 12.11 2.87 7.88
CA TRP A 12 12.70 1.67 7.29
C TRP A 12 13.26 1.89 5.88
N LEU A 13 12.83 2.95 5.19
CA LEU A 13 13.15 3.21 3.79
C LEU A 13 14.18 4.32 3.59
N VAL A 14 14.25 5.29 4.51
CA VAL A 14 15.10 6.49 4.35
C VAL A 14 16.32 6.38 5.24
N LYS A 15 17.50 6.22 4.63
CA LYS A 15 18.77 6.29 5.35
C LYS A 15 18.99 7.69 5.91
N GLY A 16 19.35 7.79 7.18
CA GLY A 16 19.65 9.06 7.83
C GLY A 16 18.42 9.95 8.06
N LEU A 17 17.25 9.34 8.29
CA LEU A 17 16.03 10.05 8.68
C LEU A 17 16.31 11.02 9.82
N LYS A 18 15.88 12.28 9.65
CA LYS A 18 16.23 13.40 10.56
C LYS A 18 15.19 13.63 11.67
N TYR A 19 14.31 12.66 11.87
CA TYR A 19 13.29 12.70 12.93
C TYR A 19 13.01 11.28 13.43
N ASP A 20 12.61 11.19 14.68
CA ASP A 20 12.02 10.00 15.31
C ASP A 20 10.49 10.14 15.25
N PRO A 21 9.78 9.29 14.49
CA PRO A 21 8.32 9.40 14.32
C PRO A 21 7.53 9.15 15.62
N VAL A 22 8.17 8.60 16.66
CA VAL A 22 7.55 8.32 17.96
C VAL A 22 7.86 9.43 18.97
N LYS A 23 9.11 9.92 19.01
CA LYS A 23 9.56 10.88 20.02
C LYS A 23 9.34 12.34 19.64
N ASP A 24 9.46 12.68 18.36
CA ASP A 24 9.50 14.07 17.92
C ASP A 24 8.11 14.65 17.59
N PHE A 25 7.06 13.82 17.70
CA PHE A 25 5.68 14.21 17.38
C PHE A 25 4.74 13.97 18.56
N THR A 26 4.01 15.01 18.97
CA THR A 26 2.91 14.88 19.92
C THR A 26 1.59 14.66 19.18
N PRO A 27 0.88 13.54 19.39
CA PRO A 27 -0.42 13.32 18.78
C PRO A 27 -1.46 14.26 19.41
N VAL A 28 -2.10 15.10 18.59
CA VAL A 28 -3.12 16.05 19.05
C VAL A 28 -4.52 15.46 18.92
N ALA A 29 -4.90 14.99 17.73
CA ALA A 29 -6.20 14.38 17.46
C ALA A 29 -6.16 13.54 16.18
N ARG A 30 -7.05 12.53 16.09
CA ARG A 30 -7.33 11.80 14.85
C ARG A 30 -8.38 12.55 14.05
N VAL A 31 -8.00 13.00 12.86
CA VAL A 31 -8.86 13.80 11.98
C VAL A 31 -9.67 12.98 10.97
N GLY A 32 -9.31 11.71 10.78
CA GLY A 32 -10.04 10.81 9.87
C GLY A 32 -9.45 9.41 9.80
N GLU A 33 -10.20 8.53 9.15
CA GLU A 33 -9.82 7.18 8.77
C GLU A 33 -10.12 6.98 7.29
N LEU A 34 -9.18 6.40 6.55
CA LEU A 34 -9.32 6.11 5.12
C LEU A 34 -9.16 4.60 4.94
N PRO A 35 -10.27 3.85 4.73
CA PRO A 35 -10.16 2.44 4.42
C PRO A 35 -9.58 2.25 3.01
N PHE A 36 -8.85 1.16 2.82
CA PHE A 36 -8.36 0.77 1.50
C PHE A 36 -9.36 -0.16 0.82
N ALA A 37 -9.51 0.01 -0.49
CA ALA A 37 -10.28 -0.87 -1.34
C ALA A 37 -9.40 -1.40 -2.47
N LEU A 38 -9.61 -2.66 -2.86
CA LEU A 38 -9.01 -3.26 -4.03
C LEU A 38 -9.96 -3.07 -5.22
N LEU A 39 -9.48 -2.41 -6.27
CA LEU A 39 -10.24 -2.20 -7.50
C LEU A 39 -9.51 -2.84 -8.67
N VAL A 40 -10.27 -3.42 -9.59
CA VAL A 40 -9.78 -4.01 -10.84
C VAL A 40 -10.45 -3.31 -12.02
N HIS A 41 -9.71 -3.14 -13.11
CA HIS A 41 -10.29 -2.62 -14.34
C HIS A 41 -11.30 -3.64 -14.90
N PRO A 42 -12.45 -3.24 -15.48
CA PRO A 42 -13.46 -4.17 -15.97
C PRO A 42 -12.99 -5.19 -17.01
N SER A 43 -11.86 -4.93 -17.69
CA SER A 43 -11.24 -5.88 -18.64
C SER A 43 -10.45 -7.00 -17.96
N VAL A 44 -10.20 -6.93 -16.65
CA VAL A 44 -9.55 -7.99 -15.89
C VAL A 44 -10.63 -8.99 -15.47
N PRO A 45 -10.60 -10.24 -15.94
CA PRO A 45 -11.67 -11.22 -15.71
C PRO A 45 -11.55 -11.85 -14.31
N ALA A 46 -11.55 -11.02 -13.27
CA ALA A 46 -11.51 -11.45 -11.87
C ALA A 46 -12.60 -10.73 -11.08
N LYS A 47 -13.47 -11.50 -10.44
CA LYS A 47 -14.56 -11.03 -9.55
C LYS A 47 -14.26 -11.27 -8.08
N THR A 48 -13.27 -12.10 -7.79
CA THR A 48 -12.80 -12.40 -6.44
C THR A 48 -11.31 -12.13 -6.32
N VAL A 49 -10.82 -11.98 -5.08
CA VAL A 49 -9.39 -11.84 -4.81
C VAL A 49 -8.63 -13.09 -5.27
N GLN A 50 -9.21 -14.28 -5.07
CA GLN A 50 -8.61 -15.53 -5.52
C GLN A 50 -8.48 -15.56 -7.04
N GLU A 51 -9.54 -15.21 -7.77
CA GLU A 51 -9.48 -15.12 -9.25
C GLU A 51 -8.46 -14.08 -9.72
N LEU A 52 -8.29 -12.97 -9.00
CA LEU A 52 -7.27 -11.98 -9.33
C LEU A 52 -5.86 -12.54 -9.15
N ILE A 53 -5.61 -13.28 -8.06
CA ILE A 53 -4.33 -13.95 -7.80
C ILE A 53 -4.05 -14.99 -8.89
N ASP A 54 -5.04 -15.84 -9.19
CA ASP A 54 -4.91 -16.88 -10.21
C ASP A 54 -4.66 -16.27 -11.61
N TYR A 55 -5.38 -15.19 -11.94
CA TYR A 55 -5.19 -14.44 -13.18
C TYR A 55 -3.78 -13.83 -13.26
N ALA A 56 -3.29 -13.22 -12.17
CA ALA A 56 -1.97 -12.61 -12.11
C ALA A 56 -0.85 -13.66 -12.29
N LYS A 57 -1.00 -14.84 -11.65
CA LYS A 57 -0.06 -15.96 -11.80
C LYS A 57 -0.04 -16.53 -13.21
N ALA A 58 -1.21 -16.67 -13.84
CA ALA A 58 -1.33 -17.18 -15.19
C ALA A 58 -0.83 -16.18 -16.26
N ASN A 59 -0.77 -14.89 -15.94
CA ASN A 59 -0.43 -13.80 -16.86
C ASN A 59 0.69 -12.92 -16.29
N PRO A 60 1.92 -13.43 -16.14
CA PRO A 60 3.05 -12.63 -15.65
C PRO A 60 3.26 -11.40 -16.54
N ASP A 61 3.62 -10.28 -15.92
CA ASP A 61 3.91 -8.98 -16.57
C ASP A 61 2.75 -8.32 -17.33
N ARG A 62 1.52 -8.87 -17.26
CA ARG A 62 0.33 -8.32 -17.94
C ARG A 62 -0.47 -7.35 -17.08
N LEU A 63 -0.18 -7.29 -15.79
CA LEU A 63 -0.87 -6.42 -14.83
C LEU A 63 0.02 -5.25 -14.42
N SER A 64 -0.62 -4.10 -14.20
CA SER A 64 -0.03 -2.94 -13.57
C SER A 64 -0.98 -2.42 -12.50
N TYR A 65 -0.46 -1.82 -11.45
CA TYR A 65 -1.24 -1.25 -10.35
C TYR A 65 -0.75 0.17 -10.03
N GLY A 66 -1.67 1.01 -9.57
CA GLY A 66 -1.36 2.35 -9.07
C GLY A 66 -1.16 2.34 -7.56
N THR A 67 -0.15 3.07 -7.07
CA THR A 67 0.12 3.20 -5.64
C THR A 67 0.23 4.68 -5.23
N PRO A 68 -0.74 5.21 -4.46
CA PRO A 68 -0.64 6.59 -3.95
C PRO A 68 0.16 6.74 -2.65
N ASN A 69 0.47 5.65 -1.92
CA ASN A 69 1.15 5.72 -0.62
C ASN A 69 1.88 4.41 -0.29
N SER A 70 2.64 4.41 0.80
CA SER A 70 3.43 3.25 1.20
C SER A 70 2.59 2.01 1.51
N THR A 71 1.40 2.17 2.10
CA THR A 71 0.51 1.04 2.40
C THR A 71 -0.02 0.39 1.13
N SER A 72 -0.49 1.17 0.15
CA SER A 72 -0.95 0.60 -1.12
C SER A 72 0.19 -0.04 -1.91
N LEU A 73 1.42 0.50 -1.83
CA LEU A 73 2.59 -0.13 -2.44
C LEU A 73 2.86 -1.51 -1.82
N VAL A 74 2.94 -1.61 -0.49
CA VAL A 74 3.21 -2.88 0.20
C VAL A 74 2.08 -3.89 -0.04
N ALA A 75 0.82 -3.45 0.01
CA ALA A 75 -0.32 -4.30 -0.26
C ALA A 75 -0.28 -4.87 -1.68
N SER A 76 -0.04 -4.02 -2.69
CA SER A 76 0.08 -4.46 -4.09
C SER A 76 1.30 -5.35 -4.35
N GLU A 77 2.44 -5.09 -3.71
CA GLU A 77 3.62 -5.94 -3.83
C GLU A 77 3.40 -7.33 -3.23
N THR A 78 2.63 -7.44 -2.15
CA THR A 78 2.32 -8.73 -1.51
C THR A 78 1.59 -9.67 -2.48
N PHE A 79 0.81 -9.14 -3.44
CA PHE A 79 0.16 -9.95 -4.48
C PHE A 79 1.14 -10.71 -5.37
N LYS A 80 2.42 -10.31 -5.45
CA LYS A 80 3.45 -11.03 -6.21
C LYS A 80 3.99 -12.26 -5.47
N TYR A 81 3.76 -12.34 -4.15
CA TYR A 81 4.32 -13.37 -3.27
C TYR A 81 3.30 -14.38 -2.75
N VAL A 82 2.00 -14.16 -3.03
CA VAL A 82 0.91 -15.12 -2.73
C VAL A 82 0.64 -16.00 -3.92
#